data_AF-A0A1Y2M8H5-F1
#
_entry.id   AF-A0A1Y2M8H5-F1
#
_cell.length_a   1.000
_cell.length_b   1.000
_cell.length_c   1.000
_cell.angle_alpha   90.00
_cell.angle_beta   90.00
_cell.angle_gamma   90.00
#
_symmetry.space_group_name_H-M   'P 1'
#
loop_
_entity.id
_entity.type
_entity.pdbx_description
1 polymer ?
#
loop_
_entity_poly.entity_id
_entity_poly.type
_entity_poly.pdbx_seq_one_letter_code
_entity_poly.pdbx_strand_id
1 'polypeptide(L)'
;MLRLCALLLAVLLGNYLKKQMSITSSDLICDPSTFYLPTINGVALLSLSAEAQKNYSTPALDISLPITNVNFCKVNIHLTHEGANDNVLVRIWPPLDRAA
;
A
#
# COMPACT_ATOMS: atom_id res chain seq x y z
N MET A 1 21.86 -52.10 6.45
CA MET A 1 21.95 -51.22 5.27
C MET A 1 20.58 -50.71 4.80
N LEU A 2 19.62 -50.41 5.68
CA LEU A 2 18.31 -49.83 5.30
C LEU A 2 18.03 -48.46 5.94
N ARG A 3 18.99 -47.88 6.68
CA ARG A 3 18.84 -46.57 7.33
C ARG A 3 19.47 -45.40 6.56
N LEU A 4 20.32 -45.66 5.55
CA LEU A 4 20.90 -44.59 4.72
C LEU A 4 19.99 -44.14 3.56
N CYS A 5 18.98 -44.93 3.17
CA CYS A 5 18.14 -44.59 2.00
C CYS A 5 17.09 -43.50 2.32
N ALA A 6 16.61 -43.43 3.57
CA ALA A 6 15.62 -42.43 3.99
C ALA A 6 16.18 -40.99 4.04
N LEU A 7 17.49 -40.82 4.25
CA LEU A 7 18.14 -39.50 4.32
C LEU A 7 18.24 -38.82 2.95
N LEU A 8 18.40 -39.58 1.86
CA LEU A 8 18.50 -39.02 0.51
C LEU A 8 17.17 -38.49 -0.03
N LEU A 9 16.04 -39.13 0.29
CA LEU A 9 14.70 -38.65 -0.09
C LEU A 9 14.31 -37.37 0.68
N ALA A 10 14.67 -37.25 1.96
CA ALA A 10 14.41 -36.04 2.74
C ALA A 10 15.17 -34.82 2.20
N VAL A 11 16.40 -35.01 1.69
CA VAL A 11 17.18 -33.91 1.10
C VAL A 11 16.61 -33.49 -0.26
N LEU A 12 16.13 -34.43 -1.07
CA LEU A 12 15.51 -34.11 -2.38
C LEU A 12 14.14 -33.43 -2.22
N LEU A 13 13.33 -33.81 -1.22
CA LEU A 13 12.06 -33.15 -0.90
C LEU A 13 12.25 -31.81 -0.17
N GLY A 14 13.27 -31.68 0.68
CA GLY A 14 13.56 -30.45 1.42
C GLY A 14 14.00 -29.29 0.52
N ASN A 15 14.67 -29.59 -0.59
CA ASN A 15 15.03 -28.59 -1.59
C ASN A 15 13.86 -28.20 -2.49
N TYR A 16 12.87 -29.07 -2.67
CA TYR A 16 11.69 -28.78 -3.50
C TYR A 16 10.73 -27.79 -2.84
N LEU A 17 10.68 -27.74 -1.50
CA LEU A 17 9.84 -26.81 -0.73
C LEU A 17 10.51 -25.47 -0.42
N LYS A 18 11.83 -25.31 -0.65
CA LYS A 18 12.53 -24.02 -0.55
C LYS A 18 12.40 -23.16 -1.81
N LYS A 19 11.39 -23.40 -2.64
CA LYS A 19 10.89 -22.43 -3.61
C LYS A 19 9.67 -21.69 -3.06
N GLN A 20 9.68 -21.36 -1.77
CA GLN A 20 8.87 -20.25 -1.30
C GLN A 20 9.57 -18.98 -1.74
N MET A 21 8.98 -18.37 -2.77
CA MET A 21 8.98 -16.94 -3.05
C MET A 21 9.45 -16.16 -1.83
N SER A 22 10.71 -15.73 -1.87
CA SER A 22 11.21 -14.69 -0.99
C SER A 22 10.37 -13.47 -1.31
N ILE A 23 9.35 -13.19 -0.51
CA ILE A 23 8.73 -11.87 -0.47
C ILE A 23 9.79 -10.99 0.17
N THR A 24 10.71 -10.50 -0.66
CA THR A 24 11.67 -9.48 -0.27
C THR A 24 10.87 -8.22 0.08
N SER A 25 10.86 -7.87 1.37
CA SER A 25 10.51 -6.58 1.97
C SER A 25 9.38 -5.79 1.30
N SER A 26 8.22 -5.79 1.96
CA SER A 26 6.98 -5.19 1.52
C SER A 26 6.95 -3.66 1.54
N ASP A 27 7.49 -3.01 0.51
CA ASP A 27 7.02 -1.67 0.17
C ASP A 27 5.58 -1.80 -0.34
N LEU A 28 4.64 -1.08 0.28
CA LEU A 28 3.30 -0.93 -0.27
C LEU A 28 3.44 -0.16 -1.59
N ILE A 29 2.88 -0.71 -2.67
CA ILE A 29 2.93 -0.08 -3.99
C ILE A 29 2.01 1.15 -3.95
N CYS A 30 2.63 2.34 -3.94
CA CYS A 30 1.94 3.62 -4.08
C CYS A 30 1.65 3.88 -5.56
N ASP A 31 0.64 3.20 -6.08
CA ASP A 31 0.18 3.32 -7.47
C ASP A 31 -1.35 3.39 -7.49
N PRO A 32 -1.98 4.28 -8.28
CA PRO A 32 -3.44 4.42 -8.29
C PRO A 32 -4.18 3.12 -8.61
N SER A 33 -3.59 2.21 -9.40
CA SER A 33 -4.21 0.93 -9.78
C SER A 33 -4.32 -0.09 -8.64
N THR A 34 -3.63 0.14 -7.52
CA THR A 34 -3.68 -0.76 -6.35
C THR A 34 -4.83 -0.43 -5.41
N PHE A 35 -5.52 0.69 -5.62
CA PHE A 35 -6.65 1.11 -4.82
C PHE A 35 -7.97 0.63 -5.43
N TYR A 36 -8.79 -0.02 -4.61
CA TYR A 36 -10.16 -0.35 -4.95
C TYR A 36 -11.11 0.60 -4.23
N LEU A 37 -11.91 1.33 -4.99
CA LEU A 37 -12.95 2.21 -4.45
C LEU A 37 -14.27 1.45 -4.39
N PRO A 38 -14.98 1.46 -3.25
CA PRO A 38 -16.32 0.88 -3.18
C PRO A 38 -17.28 1.69 -4.06
N THR A 39 -18.27 1.01 -4.65
CA THR A 39 -19.39 1.68 -5.32
C THR A 39 -20.33 2.29 -4.27
N ILE A 40 -20.59 3.60 -4.38
CA ILE A 40 -21.49 4.34 -3.49
C ILE A 40 -22.58 4.97 -4.37
N ASN A 41 -23.84 4.68 -4.07
CA ASN A 41 -24.97 5.22 -4.84
C ASN A 41 -25.01 6.75 -4.76
N GLY A 42 -25.25 7.42 -5.89
CA GLY A 42 -25.30 8.88 -5.95
C GLY A 42 -23.93 9.56 -5.99
N VAL A 43 -22.83 8.81 -6.08
CA VAL A 43 -21.46 9.34 -6.12
C VAL A 43 -20.70 8.73 -7.30
N ALA A 44 -20.04 9.59 -8.07
CA ALA A 44 -19.19 9.18 -9.19
C ALA A 44 -17.73 9.59 -8.95
N LEU A 45 -16.81 8.71 -9.37
CA LEU A 45 -15.38 9.00 -9.40
C LEU A 45 -15.06 9.92 -10.59
N LEU A 46 -14.43 11.05 -10.32
CA LEU A 46 -13.86 11.93 -11.34
C LEU A 46 -12.41 11.55 -11.64
N SER A 47 -11.58 11.41 -10.60
CA SER A 47 -10.17 11.00 -10.76
C SER A 47 -9.59 10.43 -9.47
N LEU A 48 -8.56 9.62 -9.61
CA LEU A 48 -7.73 9.12 -8.52
C LEU A 48 -6.26 9.28 -8.90
N SER A 49 -5.45 9.80 -7.99
CA SER A 49 -3.99 9.81 -8.12
C SER A 49 -3.33 9.36 -6.83
N ALA A 50 -2.16 8.74 -6.98
CA ALA A 50 -1.33 8.29 -5.87
C ALA A 50 0.12 8.69 -6.15
N GLU A 51 0.79 9.27 -5.16
CA GLU A 51 2.18 9.72 -5.29
C GLU A 51 2.95 9.48 -3.99
N ALA A 52 4.05 8.75 -4.06
CA ALA A 52 4.88 8.51 -2.88
C ALA A 52 5.55 9.81 -2.41
N GLN A 53 5.28 10.19 -1.17
CA GLN A 53 5.92 11.32 -0.51
C GLN A 53 6.99 10.79 0.45
N LYS A 54 8.20 11.32 0.35
CA LYS A 54 9.32 10.98 1.24
C LYS A 54 9.83 12.23 1.97
N ASN A 55 10.20 12.07 3.23
CA ASN A 55 10.73 13.12 4.10
C ASN A 55 9.81 14.36 4.17
N TYR A 56 8.49 14.15 4.13
CA TYR A 56 7.52 15.23 4.15
C TYR A 56 7.51 15.90 5.53
N SER A 57 7.54 17.23 5.54
CA SER A 57 7.49 18.03 6.76
C SER A 57 6.65 19.27 6.55
N THR A 58 5.87 19.66 7.55
CA THR A 58 5.11 20.91 7.56
C THR A 58 5.40 21.70 8.83
N PRO A 59 5.52 23.03 8.72
CA PRO A 59 5.66 23.86 9.90
C PRO A 59 4.43 23.74 10.80
N ALA A 60 4.59 24.05 12.08
CA ALA A 60 3.47 24.27 12.97
C ALA A 60 2.62 25.44 12.46
N LEU A 61 1.29 25.26 12.43
CA LEU A 61 0.34 26.34 12.16
C LEU A 61 -0.49 26.55 13.43
N ASP A 62 -0.44 27.76 13.98
CA ASP A 62 -1.08 28.17 15.22
C ASP A 62 -0.80 27.22 16.40
N ILE A 63 -1.79 26.39 16.76
CA ILE A 63 -1.75 25.43 17.87
C ILE A 63 -1.40 24.00 17.41
N SER A 64 -1.18 23.78 16.11
CA SER A 64 -0.84 22.46 15.57
C SER A 64 0.63 22.16 15.78
N LEU A 65 0.92 20.91 16.13
CA LEU A 65 2.29 20.40 16.12
C LEU A 65 2.83 20.36 14.69
N PRO A 66 4.15 20.57 14.51
CA PRO A 66 4.79 20.35 13.22
C PRO A 66 4.80 18.86 12.90
N ILE A 67 4.68 18.54 11.62
CA ILE A 67 4.91 17.19 11.09
C ILE A 67 6.32 17.17 10.54
N THR A 68 7.13 16.18 10.92
CA THR A 68 8.52 16.08 10.46
C THR A 68 8.84 14.69 9.96
N ASN A 69 9.56 14.66 8.84
CA ASN A 69 10.21 13.47 8.28
C ASN A 69 9.30 12.23 8.13
N VAL A 70 8.07 12.41 7.68
CA VAL A 70 7.14 11.29 7.43
C VAL A 70 7.14 10.86 5.97
N ASN A 71 6.98 9.56 5.77
CA ASN A 71 6.90 8.90 4.48
C ASN A 71 5.51 8.31 4.31
N PHE A 72 4.79 8.68 3.25
CA PHE A 72 3.43 8.20 3.00
C PHE A 72 3.09 8.24 1.51
N CYS A 73 2.09 7.47 1.10
CA CYS A 73 1.50 7.58 -0.23
C CYS A 73 0.41 8.65 -0.20
N LYS A 74 0.58 9.74 -0.94
CA LYS A 74 -0.42 10.80 -1.05
C LYS A 74 -1.47 10.39 -2.07
N VAL A 75 -2.63 9.96 -1.59
CA VAL A 75 -3.76 9.58 -2.44
C VAL A 75 -4.77 10.72 -2.48
N ASN A 76 -5.07 11.19 -3.68
CA ASN A 76 -6.12 12.18 -3.93
C ASN A 76 -7.23 11.52 -4.73
N ILE A 77 -8.46 11.64 -4.25
CA ILE A 77 -9.66 11.12 -4.92
C ILE A 77 -10.59 12.30 -5.14
N HIS A 78 -10.94 12.56 -6.39
CA HIS A 78 -11.96 13.53 -6.75
C HIS A 78 -13.27 12.83 -7.02
N LEU A 79 -14.31 13.20 -6.29
CA LEU A 79 -15.65 12.63 -6.38
C LEU A 79 -16.65 13.73 -6.74
N THR A 80 -17.79 13.34 -7.30
CA THR A 80 -18.94 14.22 -7.52
C THR A 80 -20.22 13.53 -7.09
N HIS A 81 -21.18 14.30 -6.55
CA HIS A 81 -22.52 13.81 -6.30
C HIS A 81 -23.36 13.91 -7.59
N GLU A 82 -24.17 12.89 -7.87
CA GLU A 82 -25.05 12.87 -9.04
C GLU A 82 -25.96 14.11 -9.08
N GLY A 83 -25.90 14.87 -10.17
CA GLY A 83 -26.70 16.08 -10.38
C GLY A 83 -26.23 17.34 -9.65
N ALA A 84 -25.22 17.25 -8.77
CA ALA A 84 -24.71 18.42 -8.03
C ALA A 84 -23.63 19.21 -8.81
N ASN A 85 -22.91 18.54 -9.71
CA ASN A 85 -21.78 19.11 -10.46
C ASN A 85 -20.71 19.75 -9.55
N ASP A 86 -20.52 19.14 -8.37
CA ASP A 86 -19.48 19.51 -7.42
C ASP A 86 -18.21 18.67 -7.64
N ASN A 87 -17.11 19.09 -7.00
CA ASN A 87 -15.85 18.37 -7.01
C ASN A 87 -15.33 18.27 -5.56
N VAL A 88 -15.50 17.10 -4.97
CA VAL A 88 -15.10 16.79 -3.61
C VAL A 88 -13.72 16.12 -3.63
N LEU A 89 -12.73 16.76 -3.00
CA LEU A 89 -11.40 16.20 -2.82
C LEU A 89 -11.31 15.44 -1.50
N VAL A 90 -11.06 14.13 -1.57
CA VAL A 90 -10.69 13.29 -0.43
C VAL A 90 -9.19 13.03 -0.49
N ARG A 91 -8.48 13.31 0.62
CA ARG A 91 -7.05 13.03 0.78
C ARG A 91 -6.85 11.91 1.78
N ILE A 92 -6.07 10.90 1.40
CA ILE A 92 -5.74 9.76 2.25
C ILE A 92 -4.23 9.56 2.20
N TRP A 93 -3.59 9.40 3.36
CA TRP A 93 -2.13 9.28 3.50
C TRP A 93 -1.73 7.94 4.13
N PRO A 94 -1.91 6.79 3.45
CA PRO A 94 -1.41 5.52 3.96
C PRO A 94 0.14 5.51 3.99
N PRO A 95 0.76 4.78 4.91
CA PRO A 95 2.22 4.64 4.97
C PRO A 95 2.76 3.94 3.72
N LEU A 96 4.02 4.23 3.35
CA LEU A 96 4.70 3.56 2.21
C LEU A 96 5.16 2.14 2.55
N ASP A 97 5.31 1.85 3.83
CA ASP A 97 5.75 0.59 4.38
C ASP A 97 4.70 0.07 5.37
N ARG A 98 4.54 -1.25 5.40
CA ARG A 98 3.92 -1.88 6.56
C ARG A 98 4.99 -1.87 7.64
N ALA A 99 4.90 -0.96 8.60
CA ALA A 99 5.70 -1.05 9.81
C ALA A 99 5.56 -2.49 10.37
N ALA A 100 6.68 -3.20 10.47
CA ALA A 100 6.76 -4.55 11.03
C ALA A 100 6.66 -4.51 12.56
#